data_AF-A0A7J2HS11-F1
#
_entry.id   AF-A0A7J2HS11-F1
#
_cell.length_a   1.000
_cell.length_b   1.000
_cell.length_c   1.000
_cell.angle_alpha   90.00
_cell.angle_beta   90.00
_cell.angle_gamma   90.00
#
_symmetry.space_group_name_H-M   'P 1'
#
loop_
_entity.id
_entity.type
_entity.pdbx_description
1 polymer ?
#
loop_
_entity_poly.entity_id
_entity_poly.type
_entity_poly.pdbx_seq_one_letter_code
_entity_poly.pdbx_strand_id
1 'polypeptide(L)'
;MMRVEEALEKFASELARELIELIPKLILAIIVIVAAFAILKLVGGFIRKLLKLANVDELLEKTTGARLPVTLSSIILAVFYIGIALASLYALINIFLGEAYVEIANNLLMYGARIISLILLAMIIFAGFSWMVEKIRVESRLRGYLIFIMMLLLTAMLIDVTALSEPVKHALYTGLAIGIGASLAIFSAWFFFGEFWERALEERRAKRGRK
;
A
#
# COMPACT_ATOMS: atom_id res chain seq x y z
N MET A 1 21.46 38.41 -45.95
CA MET A 1 20.16 38.61 -45.28
C MET A 1 19.24 37.53 -45.79
N MET A 2 18.83 36.59 -44.93
CA MET A 2 17.78 35.62 -45.28
C MET A 2 16.51 36.44 -45.58
N ARG A 3 15.91 36.29 -46.77
CA ARG A 3 14.67 37.01 -47.08
C ARG A 3 13.62 36.55 -46.07
N VAL A 4 12.89 37.50 -45.48
CA VAL A 4 11.84 37.22 -44.49
C VAL A 4 10.83 36.19 -45.02
N GLU A 5 10.60 36.18 -46.33
CA GLU A 5 9.79 35.20 -47.06
C GLU A 5 10.34 33.76 -46.90
N GLU A 6 11.64 33.52 -47.09
CA GLU A 6 12.26 32.19 -46.95
C GLU A 6 12.26 31.69 -45.50
N ALA A 7 12.37 32.62 -44.53
CA ALA A 7 12.28 32.28 -43.10
C ALA A 7 10.84 31.91 -42.70
N LEU A 8 9.84 32.62 -43.24
CA LEU A 8 8.42 32.33 -43.03
C LEU A 8 8.01 31.00 -43.68
N GLU A 9 8.48 30.71 -44.90
CA GLU A 9 8.21 29.44 -45.57
C GLU A 9 8.81 28.25 -44.81
N LYS A 10 10.07 28.38 -44.34
CA LYS A 10 10.69 27.33 -43.52
C LYS A 10 9.94 27.10 -42.22
N PHE A 11 9.62 28.17 -41.49
CA PHE A 11 8.85 28.08 -40.25
C PHE A 11 7.46 27.48 -40.45
N ALA A 12 6.74 27.88 -41.51
CA ALA A 12 5.44 27.32 -41.85
C ALA A 12 5.55 25.83 -42.24
N SER A 13 6.61 25.44 -42.95
CA SER A 13 6.84 24.04 -43.33
C SER A 13 7.22 23.14 -42.14
N GLU A 14 7.97 23.67 -41.18
CA GLU A 14 8.30 22.99 -39.93
C GLU A 14 7.05 22.81 -39.06
N LEU A 15 6.25 23.87 -38.88
CA LEU A 15 4.97 23.77 -38.18
C LEU A 15 3.99 22.80 -38.86
N ALA A 16 3.91 22.82 -40.19
CA ALA A 16 3.06 21.90 -40.93
C ALA A 16 3.51 20.44 -40.74
N ARG A 17 4.82 20.17 -40.71
CA ARG A 17 5.36 18.83 -40.43
C ARG A 17 5.04 18.38 -39.00
N GLU A 18 5.24 19.24 -38.02
CA GLU A 18 4.89 18.95 -36.62
C GLU A 18 3.41 18.64 -36.48
N LEU A 19 2.53 19.43 -37.12
CA LEU A 19 1.09 19.18 -37.12
C LEU A 19 0.74 17.83 -37.76
N ILE A 20 1.37 17.46 -38.87
CA ILE A 20 1.15 16.17 -39.53
C ILE A 20 1.56 15.01 -38.63
N GLU A 21 2.66 15.13 -37.87
CA GLU A 21 3.09 14.12 -36.90
C GLU A 21 2.19 14.05 -35.66
N LEU A 22 1.53 15.16 -35.29
CA LEU A 22 0.59 15.23 -34.17
C LEU A 22 -0.78 14.62 -34.48
N ILE A 23 -1.26 14.68 -35.73
CA ILE A 23 -2.57 14.11 -36.13
C ILE A 23 -2.75 12.65 -35.69
N PRO A 24 -1.85 11.69 -35.99
CA PRO A 24 -2.02 10.31 -35.57
C PRO A 24 -2.00 10.14 -34.05
N LYS A 25 -1.18 10.93 -33.33
CA LYS A 25 -1.14 10.93 -31.85
C LYS A 25 -2.46 11.42 -31.25
N LEU A 26 -3.07 12.46 -31.83
CA LEU A 26 -4.37 12.97 -31.42
C LEU A 26 -5.49 11.93 -31.61
N ILE A 27 -5.49 11.21 -32.74
CA ILE A 27 -6.46 10.13 -32.99
C ILE A 27 -6.33 9.03 -31.91
N LEU A 28 -5.11 8.57 -31.63
CA LEU A 28 -4.87 7.57 -30.58
C LEU A 28 -5.30 8.07 -29.20
N ALA A 29 -5.03 9.33 -28.87
CA ALA A 29 -5.45 9.93 -27.60
C ALA A 29 -6.97 9.96 -27.46
N ILE A 30 -7.69 10.32 -28.52
CA ILE A 30 -9.17 10.29 -28.54
C ILE A 30 -9.67 8.85 -28.31
N ILE A 31 -9.07 7.86 -28.98
CA ILE A 31 -9.42 6.45 -28.78
C ILE A 31 -9.23 6.02 -27.33
N VAL A 32 -8.10 6.38 -26.71
CA VAL A 32 -7.82 6.09 -25.30
C VAL A 32 -8.88 6.69 -24.39
N ILE A 33 -9.24 7.97 -24.60
CA ILE A 33 -10.26 8.66 -23.79
C ILE A 33 -11.63 7.98 -23.95
N VAL A 34 -12.02 7.66 -25.19
CA VAL A 34 -13.30 6.97 -25.47
C VAL A 34 -13.32 5.59 -24.84
N ALA A 35 -12.23 4.83 -24.93
CA ALA A 35 -12.10 3.51 -24.32
C ALA A 35 -12.19 3.59 -22.79
N ALA A 36 -11.48 4.53 -22.17
CA ALA A 36 -11.53 4.76 -20.73
C ALA A 36 -12.96 5.07 -20.27
N PHE A 37 -13.66 5.96 -20.98
CA PHE A 37 -15.05 6.29 -20.69
C PHE A 37 -15.99 5.07 -20.85
N ALA A 38 -15.80 4.28 -21.90
CA ALA A 38 -16.56 3.06 -22.12
C ALA A 38 -16.35 2.05 -20.98
N ILE A 39 -15.10 1.85 -20.55
CA ILE A 39 -14.76 0.96 -19.42
C ILE A 39 -15.39 1.47 -18.12
N LEU A 40 -15.29 2.77 -17.82
CA LEU A 40 -15.91 3.36 -16.63
C LEU A 40 -17.43 3.12 -16.60
N LYS A 41 -18.10 3.30 -17.75
CA LYS A 41 -19.56 3.13 -17.85
C LYS A 41 -19.98 1.67 -17.76
N LEU A 42 -19.32 0.78 -18.51
CA LEU A 42 -19.69 -0.64 -18.61
C LEU A 42 -19.25 -1.42 -17.37
N VAL A 43 -17.94 -1.40 -17.09
CA VAL A 43 -17.35 -2.18 -16.00
C VAL A 43 -17.70 -1.57 -14.66
N GLY A 44 -17.67 -0.24 -14.52
CA GLY A 44 -18.10 0.42 -13.29
C GLY A 44 -19.57 0.15 -12.95
N GLY A 45 -20.44 0.14 -13.98
CA GLY A 45 -21.84 -0.26 -13.83
C GLY A 45 -22.00 -1.72 -13.38
N PHE A 46 -21.20 -2.63 -13.94
CA PHE A 46 -21.20 -4.04 -13.58
C PHE A 46 -20.69 -4.28 -12.15
N ILE A 47 -19.55 -3.70 -11.78
CA ILE A 47 -19.00 -3.76 -10.43
C ILE A 47 -20.03 -3.26 -9.41
N ARG A 48 -20.68 -2.12 -9.70
CA ARG A 48 -21.72 -1.58 -8.80
C ARG A 48 -22.90 -2.53 -8.61
N LYS A 49 -23.31 -3.26 -9.65
CA LYS A 49 -24.36 -4.29 -9.54
C LYS A 49 -23.88 -5.46 -8.68
N LEU A 50 -22.68 -5.96 -8.90
CA LEU A 50 -22.11 -7.06 -8.12
C LEU A 50 -21.98 -6.73 -6.63
N LEU A 51 -21.48 -5.52 -6.32
CA LEU A 51 -21.32 -5.07 -4.93
C LEU A 51 -22.67 -4.98 -4.19
N LYS A 52 -23.72 -4.52 -4.90
CA LYS A 52 -25.10 -4.51 -4.37
C LYS A 52 -25.65 -5.92 -4.19
N LEU A 53 -25.44 -6.81 -5.15
CA LEU A 53 -25.89 -8.21 -5.08
C LEU A 53 -25.23 -8.97 -3.91
N ALA A 54 -23.96 -8.70 -3.66
CA ALA A 54 -23.19 -9.34 -2.61
C ALA A 54 -23.41 -8.72 -1.22
N ASN A 55 -24.16 -7.62 -1.10
CA ASN A 55 -24.36 -6.87 0.15
C ASN A 55 -23.05 -6.68 0.95
N VAL A 56 -21.98 -6.31 0.24
CA VAL A 56 -20.61 -6.32 0.79
C VAL A 56 -20.49 -5.41 2.01
N ASP A 57 -21.24 -4.31 2.01
CA ASP A 57 -21.27 -3.35 3.12
C ASP A 57 -21.89 -3.98 4.39
N GLU A 58 -22.94 -4.79 4.25
CA GLU A 58 -23.61 -5.46 5.37
C GLU A 58 -22.76 -6.60 5.95
N LEU A 59 -22.04 -7.33 5.08
CA LEU A 59 -21.10 -8.38 5.49
C LEU A 59 -19.95 -7.82 6.34
N LEU A 60 -19.47 -6.63 5.97
CA LEU A 60 -18.44 -5.94 6.74
C LEU A 60 -18.96 -5.44 8.08
N GLU A 61 -20.12 -4.77 8.11
CA GLU A 61 -20.73 -4.31 9.36
C GLU A 61 -20.94 -5.46 10.36
N LYS A 62 -21.38 -6.63 9.87
CA LYS A 62 -21.55 -7.84 10.70
C LYS A 62 -20.24 -8.42 11.22
N THR A 63 -19.12 -8.22 10.51
CA THR A 63 -17.82 -8.82 10.85
C THR A 63 -16.98 -7.91 11.75
N THR A 64 -16.98 -6.60 11.51
CA THR A 64 -16.16 -5.64 12.26
C THR A 64 -16.92 -4.94 13.39
N GLY A 65 -18.26 -5.05 13.45
CA GLY A 65 -19.08 -4.44 14.50
C GLY A 65 -19.07 -2.91 14.53
N ALA A 66 -18.39 -2.27 13.56
CA ALA A 66 -18.20 -0.83 13.48
C ALA A 66 -18.72 -0.31 12.14
N ARG A 67 -19.62 0.68 12.18
CA ARG A 67 -20.02 1.43 10.99
C ARG A 67 -18.89 2.36 10.60
N LEU A 68 -18.15 1.98 9.55
CA LEU A 68 -17.16 2.87 8.97
C LEU A 68 -17.87 4.06 8.31
N PRO A 69 -17.30 5.29 8.38
CA PRO A 69 -17.87 6.47 7.73
C PRO A 69 -17.88 6.37 6.19
N VAL A 70 -17.16 5.39 5.63
CA VAL A 70 -17.09 5.13 4.18
C VAL A 70 -17.43 3.66 3.93
N THR A 71 -18.33 3.41 2.96
CA THR A 71 -18.73 2.04 2.58
C THR A 71 -17.65 1.35 1.75
N LEU A 72 -17.46 0.04 1.92
CA LEU A 72 -16.45 -0.72 1.16
C LEU A 72 -16.75 -0.68 -0.32
N SER A 73 -18.04 -0.73 -0.68
CA SER A 73 -18.48 -0.58 -2.06
C SER A 73 -17.94 0.71 -2.70
N SER A 74 -17.92 1.81 -1.93
CA SER A 74 -17.40 3.09 -2.40
C SER A 74 -15.88 3.08 -2.53
N ILE A 75 -15.17 2.42 -1.61
CA ILE A 75 -13.71 2.26 -1.68
C ILE A 75 -13.32 1.45 -2.93
N ILE A 76 -14.00 0.33 -3.18
CA ILE A 76 -13.73 -0.53 -4.35
C ILE A 76 -13.98 0.24 -5.66
N LEU A 77 -15.10 0.97 -5.74
CA LEU A 77 -15.40 1.80 -6.92
C LEU A 77 -14.41 2.94 -7.09
N ALA A 78 -13.98 3.60 -5.99
CA ALA A 78 -12.99 4.66 -6.05
C ALA A 78 -11.64 4.14 -6.55
N VAL A 79 -11.17 3.00 -6.04
CA VAL A 79 -9.94 2.34 -6.51
C VAL A 79 -10.05 2.00 -8.00
N PHE A 80 -11.18 1.46 -8.44
CA PHE A 80 -11.42 1.18 -9.86
C PHE A 80 -11.34 2.45 -10.72
N TYR A 81 -12.02 3.53 -10.33
CA TYR A 81 -11.99 4.79 -11.08
C TYR A 81 -10.61 5.44 -11.12
N ILE A 82 -9.90 5.45 -10.00
CA ILE A 82 -8.52 5.93 -9.91
C ILE A 82 -7.62 5.07 -10.83
N GLY A 83 -7.79 3.74 -10.81
CA GLY A 83 -7.03 2.84 -11.67
C GLY A 83 -7.21 3.13 -13.16
N ILE A 84 -8.46 3.34 -13.61
CA ILE A 84 -8.73 3.70 -15.01
C ILE A 84 -8.18 5.09 -15.34
N ALA A 85 -8.31 6.07 -14.43
CA ALA A 85 -7.76 7.40 -14.64
C ALA A 85 -6.23 7.37 -14.79
N LEU A 86 -5.53 6.64 -13.91
CA LEU A 86 -4.08 6.47 -13.97
C LEU A 86 -3.64 5.72 -15.23
N ALA A 87 -4.34 4.64 -15.61
CA ALA A 87 -4.05 3.91 -16.84
C ALA A 87 -4.22 4.77 -18.09
N SER A 88 -5.26 5.62 -18.11
CA SER A 88 -5.51 6.55 -19.21
C SER A 88 -4.43 7.63 -19.28
N LEU A 89 -4.06 8.19 -18.13
CA LEU A 89 -2.97 9.16 -18.03
C LEU A 89 -1.64 8.55 -18.50
N TYR A 90 -1.34 7.32 -18.08
CA TYR A 90 -0.15 6.59 -18.50
C TYR A 90 -0.12 6.39 -20.03
N ALA A 91 -1.24 5.96 -20.62
CA ALA A 91 -1.36 5.80 -22.07
C ALA A 91 -1.15 7.13 -22.80
N LEU A 92 -1.68 8.24 -22.28
CA LEU A 92 -1.45 9.58 -22.84
C LEU A 92 0.03 9.99 -22.73
N ILE A 93 0.68 9.74 -21.59
CA ILE A 93 2.12 10.00 -21.44
C ILE A 93 2.92 9.23 -22.50
N ASN A 94 2.61 7.96 -22.70
CA ASN A 94 3.25 7.13 -23.71
C ASN A 94 3.06 7.66 -25.14
N ILE A 95 1.87 8.18 -25.47
CA ILE A 95 1.58 8.70 -26.82
C ILE A 95 2.26 10.05 -27.08
N PHE A 96 2.30 10.95 -26.10
CA PHE A 96 2.74 12.34 -26.31
C PHE A 96 4.19 12.62 -25.90
N LEU A 97 4.67 12.01 -24.82
CA LEU A 97 5.92 12.41 -24.15
C LEU A 97 7.10 11.46 -24.43
N GLY A 98 6.85 10.25 -24.93
CA GLY A 98 7.90 9.29 -25.31
C GLY A 98 8.56 8.57 -24.12
N GLU A 99 9.57 7.74 -24.41
CA GLU A 99 10.11 6.72 -23.48
C GLU A 99 10.64 7.28 -22.16
N ALA A 100 11.33 8.42 -22.18
CA ALA A 100 11.93 9.00 -20.97
C ALA A 100 10.88 9.36 -19.90
N TYR A 101 9.71 9.87 -20.31
CA TYR A 101 8.63 10.19 -19.36
C TYR A 101 7.82 8.95 -18.96
N VAL A 102 7.78 7.92 -19.82
CA VAL A 102 7.19 6.62 -19.48
C VAL A 102 7.99 5.93 -18.38
N GLU A 103 9.32 6.02 -18.40
CA GLU A 103 10.16 5.49 -17.33
C GLU A 103 9.88 6.17 -15.98
N ILE A 104 9.78 7.49 -15.98
CA ILE A 104 9.41 8.26 -14.77
C ILE A 104 8.02 7.85 -14.28
N ALA A 105 7.04 7.73 -15.19
CA ALA A 105 5.70 7.29 -14.84
C ALA A 105 5.68 5.86 -14.27
N ASN A 106 6.45 4.93 -14.85
CA ASN A 106 6.61 3.57 -14.35
C ASN A 106 7.20 3.54 -12.94
N ASN A 107 8.27 4.29 -12.71
CA ASN A 107 8.91 4.37 -11.39
C ASN A 107 7.95 4.95 -10.34
N LEU A 108 7.19 5.98 -10.70
CA LEU A 108 6.20 6.58 -9.80
C LEU A 108 5.03 5.63 -9.50
N LEU A 109 4.50 4.94 -10.52
CA LEU A 109 3.43 3.95 -10.37
C LEU A 109 3.88 2.75 -9.53
N MET A 110 5.09 2.22 -9.78
CA MET A 110 5.65 1.13 -8.98
C MET A 110 5.86 1.55 -7.52
N TYR A 111 6.37 2.75 -7.28
CA TYR A 111 6.55 3.26 -5.93
C TYR A 111 5.20 3.46 -5.21
N GLY A 112 4.22 4.06 -5.88
CA GLY A 112 2.87 4.23 -5.36
C GLY A 112 2.18 2.90 -5.04
N ALA A 113 2.31 1.90 -5.93
CA ALA A 113 1.78 0.56 -5.71
C ALA A 113 2.39 -0.13 -4.48
N ARG A 114 3.71 0.02 -4.26
CA ARG A 114 4.39 -0.48 -3.06
C ARG A 114 3.82 0.15 -1.78
N ILE A 115 3.60 1.46 -1.78
CA ILE A 115 3.00 2.16 -0.63
C ILE A 115 1.59 1.64 -0.34
N ILE A 116 0.74 1.54 -1.37
CA ILE A 116 -0.64 1.05 -1.22
C ILE A 116 -0.64 -0.39 -0.68
N SER A 117 0.24 -1.26 -1.21
CA SER A 117 0.42 -2.63 -0.74
C SER A 117 0.80 -2.69 0.74
N LEU A 118 1.72 -1.81 1.18
CA LEU A 118 2.12 -1.73 2.59
C LEU A 118 0.96 -1.28 3.48
N ILE A 119 0.20 -0.27 3.07
CA ILE A 119 -0.95 0.20 3.84
C ILE A 119 -1.98 -0.93 3.97
N LEU A 120 -2.29 -1.62 2.87
CA LEU A 120 -3.22 -2.75 2.88
C LEU A 120 -2.75 -3.88 3.81
N LEU A 121 -1.49 -4.29 3.70
CA LEU A 121 -0.93 -5.35 4.53
C LEU A 121 -0.88 -4.92 6.01
N ALA A 122 -0.56 -3.66 6.31
CA ALA A 122 -0.60 -3.14 7.66
C ALA A 122 -2.02 -3.20 8.24
N MET A 123 -3.04 -2.80 7.47
CA MET A 123 -4.44 -2.94 7.90
C MET A 123 -4.82 -4.39 8.18
N ILE A 124 -4.38 -5.34 7.35
CA ILE A 124 -4.64 -6.79 7.57
C ILE A 124 -3.99 -7.25 8.87
N ILE A 125 -2.74 -6.87 9.13
CA ILE A 125 -2.03 -7.23 10.37
C ILE A 125 -2.74 -6.62 11.59
N PHE A 126 -3.14 -5.35 11.53
CA PHE A 126 -3.90 -4.70 12.60
C PHE A 126 -5.24 -5.39 12.85
N ALA A 127 -6.00 -5.70 11.80
CA ALA A 127 -7.27 -6.40 11.92
C ALA A 127 -7.10 -7.79 12.53
N GLY A 128 -6.10 -8.56 12.07
CA GLY A 128 -5.77 -9.87 12.62
C GLY A 128 -5.38 -9.81 14.10
N PHE A 129 -4.62 -8.79 14.50
CA PHE A 129 -4.29 -8.59 15.91
C PHE A 129 -5.49 -8.20 16.76
N SER A 130 -6.32 -7.25 16.32
CA SER A 130 -7.52 -6.87 17.08
C SER A 130 -8.42 -8.10 17.29
N TRP A 131 -8.60 -8.89 16.24
CA TRP A 131 -9.34 -10.14 16.33
C TRP A 131 -8.71 -11.15 17.30
N MET A 132 -7.38 -11.28 17.28
CA MET A 132 -6.65 -12.15 18.19
C MET A 132 -6.80 -11.70 19.66
N VAL A 133 -6.68 -10.41 19.95
CA VAL A 133 -6.82 -9.85 21.31
C VAL A 133 -8.23 -9.98 21.86
N GLU A 134 -9.24 -9.86 20.99
CA GLU A 134 -10.64 -9.95 21.39
C GLU A 134 -11.12 -11.39 21.57
N LYS A 135 -10.73 -12.30 20.66
CA LYS A 135 -11.28 -13.66 20.59
C LYS A 135 -10.47 -14.69 21.35
N ILE A 136 -9.15 -14.54 21.38
CA ILE A 136 -8.29 -15.29 22.29
C ILE A 136 -8.28 -14.46 23.56
N ARG A 137 -8.59 -15.02 24.73
CA ARG A 137 -8.38 -14.33 26.02
C ARG A 137 -6.88 -14.15 26.26
N VAL A 138 -6.25 -13.31 25.45
CA VAL A 138 -4.83 -12.98 25.51
C VAL A 138 -4.63 -12.36 26.88
N GLU A 139 -3.95 -13.10 27.76
CA GLU A 139 -3.55 -12.59 29.07
C GLU A 139 -2.84 -11.25 28.88
N SER A 140 -2.98 -10.33 29.84
CA SER A 140 -2.33 -9.01 29.77
C SER A 140 -0.82 -9.13 29.47
N ARG A 141 -0.22 -10.22 29.94
CA ARG A 141 1.16 -10.67 29.71
C ARG A 141 1.50 -10.91 28.23
N LEU A 142 0.61 -11.53 27.47
CA LEU A 142 0.79 -11.81 26.03
C LEU A 142 0.47 -10.60 25.15
N ARG A 143 -0.42 -9.71 25.60
CA ARG A 143 -0.86 -8.54 24.83
C ARG A 143 0.30 -7.59 24.52
N GLY A 144 1.16 -7.30 25.50
CA GLY A 144 2.33 -6.44 25.30
C GLY A 144 3.33 -7.01 24.29
N TYR A 145 3.56 -8.32 24.34
CA TYR A 145 4.42 -9.02 23.40
C TYR A 145 3.89 -8.96 21.96
N LEU A 146 2.58 -9.17 21.79
CA LEU A 146 1.94 -9.10 20.48
C LEU A 146 1.97 -7.68 19.87
N ILE A 147 1.78 -6.63 20.69
CA ILE A 147 1.94 -5.24 20.25
C ILE A 147 3.39 -4.97 19.82
N PHE A 148 4.35 -5.46 20.60
CA PHE A 148 5.76 -5.31 20.29
C PHE A 148 6.15 -5.99 18.97
N ILE A 149 5.74 -7.26 18.77
CA ILE A 149 5.95 -7.96 17.50
C ILE A 149 5.28 -7.21 16.35
N MET A 150 4.04 -6.75 16.52
CA MET A 150 3.36 -5.98 15.48
C MET A 150 4.16 -4.74 15.09
N MET A 151 4.66 -3.99 16.06
CA MET A 151 5.47 -2.81 15.80
C MET A 151 6.75 -3.16 15.02
N LEU A 152 7.41 -4.27 15.35
CA LEU A 152 8.57 -4.76 14.60
C LEU A 152 8.19 -5.19 13.18
N LEU A 153 7.08 -5.91 12.99
CA LEU A 153 6.59 -6.32 11.67
C LEU A 153 6.24 -5.11 10.79
N LEU A 154 5.56 -4.11 11.35
CA LEU A 154 5.27 -2.86 10.64
C LEU A 154 6.55 -2.10 10.27
N THR A 155 7.54 -2.11 11.15
CA THR A 155 8.86 -1.53 10.87
C THR A 155 9.58 -2.30 9.75
N ALA A 156 9.50 -3.63 9.75
CA ALA A 156 10.04 -4.48 8.68
C ALA A 156 9.45 -4.09 7.32
N MET A 157 8.12 -3.98 7.26
CA MET A 157 7.41 -3.60 6.05
C MET A 157 7.78 -2.17 5.60
N LEU A 158 7.95 -1.25 6.54
CA LEU A 158 8.35 0.12 6.21
C LEU A 158 9.72 0.14 5.51
N ILE A 159 10.66 -0.68 5.96
CA ILE A 159 11.99 -0.82 5.33
C ILE A 159 11.84 -1.25 3.85
N ASP A 160 10.93 -2.20 3.55
CA ASP A 160 10.69 -2.68 2.18
C ASP A 160 10.30 -1.54 1.23
N VAL A 161 9.41 -0.65 1.67
CA VAL A 161 8.86 0.45 0.84
C VAL A 161 9.81 1.63 0.74
N THR A 162 10.62 1.88 1.76
CA THR A 162 11.57 2.99 1.71
C THR A 162 12.58 2.80 0.59
N ALA A 163 12.87 3.90 -0.12
CA ALA A 163 13.88 3.93 -1.19
C ALA A 163 15.31 4.05 -0.62
N LEU A 164 15.60 3.24 0.40
CA LEU A 164 16.95 3.14 0.98
C LEU A 164 17.85 2.31 0.07
N SER A 165 19.16 2.54 0.15
CA SER A 165 20.14 1.73 -0.56
C SER A 165 20.16 0.29 -0.01
N GLU A 166 20.47 -0.68 -0.86
CA GLU A 166 20.52 -2.10 -0.48
C GLU A 166 21.39 -2.40 0.76
N PRO A 167 22.57 -1.79 0.93
CA PRO A 167 23.37 -2.00 2.15
C PRO A 167 22.66 -1.55 3.42
N VAL A 168 21.91 -0.44 3.36
CA VAL A 168 21.15 0.08 4.50
C VAL A 168 19.96 -0.81 4.81
N LYS A 169 19.24 -1.28 3.77
CA LYS A 169 18.17 -2.26 3.94
C LYS A 169 18.68 -3.54 4.59
N HIS A 170 19.79 -4.09 4.10
CA HIS A 170 20.40 -5.28 4.68
C HIS A 170 20.78 -5.09 6.15
N ALA A 171 21.40 -3.96 6.51
CA ALA A 171 21.73 -3.65 7.89
C ALA A 171 20.47 -3.55 8.77
N LEU A 172 19.41 -2.89 8.29
CA LEU A 172 18.15 -2.77 9.00
C LEU A 172 17.44 -4.12 9.15
N TYR A 173 17.37 -4.95 8.11
CA TYR A 173 16.81 -6.30 8.22
C TYR A 173 17.60 -7.17 9.20
N THR A 174 18.92 -7.07 9.18
CA THR A 174 19.78 -7.80 10.12
C THR A 174 19.50 -7.35 11.55
N GLY A 175 19.47 -6.04 11.79
CA GLY A 175 19.14 -5.47 13.11
C GLY A 175 17.74 -5.86 13.58
N LEU A 176 16.75 -5.83 12.68
CA LEU A 176 15.37 -6.22 12.97
C LEU A 176 15.25 -7.71 13.25
N ALA A 177 15.94 -8.57 12.48
CA ALA A 177 15.98 -10.01 12.71
C ALA A 177 16.62 -10.35 14.07
N ILE A 178 17.71 -9.67 14.43
CA ILE A 178 18.33 -9.78 15.76
C ILE A 178 17.34 -9.31 16.84
N GLY A 179 16.68 -8.17 16.65
CA GLY A 179 15.69 -7.63 17.59
C GLY A 179 14.51 -8.57 17.82
N ILE A 180 13.94 -9.12 16.73
CA ILE A 180 12.86 -10.12 16.79
C ILE A 180 13.38 -11.37 17.52
N GLY A 181 14.52 -11.92 17.13
CA GLY A 181 15.09 -13.13 17.73
C GLY A 181 15.39 -12.96 19.22
N ALA A 182 16.03 -11.86 19.62
CA ALA A 182 16.33 -11.54 21.01
C ALA A 182 15.05 -11.36 21.84
N SER A 183 14.05 -10.65 21.30
CA SER A 183 12.77 -10.47 21.99
C SER A 183 12.04 -11.80 22.20
N LEU A 184 12.08 -12.69 21.22
CA LEU A 184 11.44 -14.01 21.28
C LEU A 184 12.16 -14.92 22.27
N ALA A 185 13.49 -14.85 22.33
CA ALA A 185 14.30 -15.58 23.32
C ALA A 185 14.02 -15.09 24.76
N ILE A 186 14.06 -13.78 25.00
CA ILE A 186 13.77 -13.19 26.33
C ILE A 186 12.34 -13.50 26.74
N PHE A 187 11.39 -13.33 25.83
CA PHE A 187 9.99 -13.62 26.09
C PHE A 187 9.76 -15.10 26.40
N SER A 188 10.35 -16.01 25.63
CA SER A 188 10.23 -17.46 25.89
C SER A 188 10.83 -17.83 27.25
N ALA A 189 12.02 -17.32 27.57
CA ALA A 189 12.65 -17.57 28.87
C ALA A 189 11.78 -17.04 30.02
N TRP A 190 11.25 -15.82 29.90
CA TRP A 190 10.38 -15.26 30.93
C TRP A 190 9.02 -15.97 31.02
N PHE A 191 8.44 -16.39 29.90
CA PHE A 191 7.17 -17.12 29.85
C PHE A 191 7.26 -18.49 30.53
N PHE A 192 8.30 -19.28 30.22
CA PHE A 192 8.47 -20.62 30.79
C PHE A 192 8.98 -20.61 32.23
N PHE A 193 9.88 -19.69 32.58
CA PHE A 193 10.52 -19.68 33.90
C PHE A 193 9.94 -18.64 34.86
N GLY A 194 9.02 -17.77 34.42
CA GLY A 194 8.45 -16.71 35.25
C GLY A 194 7.76 -17.23 36.51
N GLU A 195 7.02 -18.33 36.42
CA GLU A 195 6.36 -18.96 37.57
C GLU A 195 7.37 -19.54 38.59
N PHE A 196 8.48 -20.11 38.12
CA PHE A 196 9.56 -20.59 38.99
C PHE A 196 10.22 -19.43 39.75
N TRP A 197 10.45 -18.31 39.07
CA TRP A 197 11.03 -17.11 39.69
C TRP A 197 10.08 -16.48 40.71
N GLU A 198 8.78 -16.39 40.41
CA GLU A 198 7.77 -15.88 41.35
C GLU A 198 7.72 -16.75 42.62
N ARG A 199 7.65 -18.08 42.49
CA ARG A 199 7.67 -18.99 43.65
C ARG A 199 8.96 -18.88 44.48
N ALA A 200 10.13 -18.82 43.83
CA ALA A 200 11.41 -18.69 44.53
C ALA A 200 11.56 -17.34 45.27
N LEU A 201 10.98 -16.26 44.72
CA LEU A 201 10.94 -14.94 45.35
C LEU A 201 9.99 -14.90 46.55
N GLU A 202 8.83 -15.53 46.45
CA GLU A 202 7.87 -15.64 47.55
C GLU A 202 8.42 -16.46 48.72
N GLU A 203 9.06 -17.60 48.46
CA GLU A 203 9.71 -18.40 49.50
C GLU A 203 10.83 -17.64 50.23
N ARG A 204 11.59 -16.81 49.51
CA ARG A 204 12.63 -15.97 50.11
C ARG A 204 12.05 -14.82 50.92
N ARG A 205 10.93 -14.20 50.49
CA ARG A 205 10.22 -13.19 51.28
C ARG A 205 9.57 -13.78 52.53
N ALA A 206 8.95 -14.96 52.42
CA ALA A 206 8.37 -15.67 53.56
C ALA A 206 9.42 -16.05 54.61
N LYS A 207 10.64 -16.42 54.19
CA LYS A 207 11.78 -16.65 55.11
C LYS A 207 12.35 -15.38 55.74
N ARG A 208 12.22 -14.21 55.10
CA ARG A 208 12.68 -12.92 55.65
C ARG A 208 11.67 -12.24 56.57
N GLY A 209 10.36 -12.47 56.41
CA GLY A 209 9.31 -11.92 57.28
C GLY A 209 9.06 -12.71 58.57
N ARG A 210 9.82 -13.79 58.81
CA ARG A 210 9.76 -14.63 60.02
C ARG A 210 10.91 -14.37 61.02
N LYS A 211 11.64 -13.27 60.85
CA LYS A 211 12.61 -12.77 61.82
C LYS A 211 12.12 -11.48 62.44
#